data_AF-A0AAU2XI77-F1
#
_entry.id   AF-A0AAU2XI77-F1
#
_cell.length_a   1.000
_cell.length_b   1.000
_cell.length_c   1.000
_cell.angle_alpha   90.00
_cell.angle_beta   90.00
_cell.angle_gamma   90.00
#
_symmetry.space_group_name_H-M   'P 1'
#
loop_
_entity.id
_entity.type
_entity.pdbx_description
1 polymer ?
#
loop_
_entity_poly.entity_id
_entity_poly.type
_entity_poly.pdbx_seq_one_letter_code
_entity_poly.pdbx_strand_id
1 'polypeptide(L)'
;MGKRQRRRSRDKSARGHRSHASPPRLLYPDAEQPLLEVHVNQETPEDVRALCAAYWEFTEPGTWSRNVTDIGSSHDVVQAVKANCRALLLTVECPQCTMPLSVATRSEVAGTRYWRADLFPRTPVPAEVPCADCCAVTEAARQAELTQQNEQRRQQDERRVAHASQWVAGHRSAPPADDAPEPLAALTLLSITEILTRSGHDGIGPLNTLPYTFTGSAAGDIAAIEELYAKRWLAPTLPATIGDFTFDEDDQVDAVLIAQVPWAIAFRSGDELEESADYIKYRVEVSLFDEVDTVRSILADLEAGMAVGYLDGLLTSKYREDAIPEHRLPDAYSFAKDALSGGFTLEQVIAVAWSAAASAVAWGQRTPGLKAGSVSAAAVTTLERRVEWAKDRPVVEYNLPHWLTRPTVRATARRYLDAQTYHQAYEDAMNAVAELRHRVNGRPPEVLGENVTPDSPDPTRSFGEFLDDFAAGTPRPVDGPVIEFAVVTPDGVLEFRSAPKSEMGILAGAAHGLAERMVIEDIPRVGAVVPVVVDPDELPANPVAARMLAVFGADASGARGTVVFHQTIGRSRVATFDQDVRDLIQAAHIAATVQTTATRE
;
A
#
# COMPACT_ATOMS: atom_id res chain seq x y z
N MET A 1 -51.99 5.31 -52.32
CA MET A 1 -50.93 5.94 -53.14
C MET A 1 -49.91 4.90 -53.62
N GLY A 2 -50.23 4.09 -54.64
CA GLY A 2 -49.40 2.91 -54.99
C GLY A 2 -49.50 2.42 -56.44
N LYS A 3 -49.85 3.30 -57.40
CA LYS A 3 -49.98 2.93 -58.82
C LYS A 3 -49.18 3.81 -59.80
N ARG A 4 -48.63 4.94 -59.36
CA ARG A 4 -47.81 5.84 -60.20
C ARG A 4 -46.31 5.47 -60.23
N GLN A 5 -45.82 4.69 -59.27
CA GLN A 5 -44.40 4.31 -59.20
C GLN A 5 -44.07 3.09 -60.08
N ARG A 6 -45.04 2.18 -60.28
CA ARG A 6 -44.92 1.00 -61.17
C ARG A 6 -44.95 1.33 -62.67
N ARG A 7 -45.46 2.50 -63.08
CA ARG A 7 -45.38 2.96 -64.48
C ARG A 7 -44.04 3.62 -64.79
N ARG A 8 -43.43 4.34 -63.83
CA ARG A 8 -42.09 4.92 -63.98
C ARG A 8 -40.96 3.88 -63.96
N SER A 9 -41.16 2.70 -63.36
CA SER A 9 -40.19 1.59 -63.47
C SER A 9 -40.29 0.82 -64.79
N ARG A 10 -41.45 0.85 -65.46
CA ARG A 10 -41.65 0.22 -66.78
C ARG A 10 -41.26 1.12 -67.96
N ASP A 11 -41.35 2.45 -67.82
CA ASP A 11 -40.84 3.40 -68.82
C ASP A 11 -39.32 3.63 -68.74
N LYS A 12 -38.66 3.28 -67.62
CA LYS A 12 -37.19 3.23 -67.53
C LYS A 12 -36.57 1.97 -68.15
N SER A 13 -37.35 0.89 -68.30
CA SER A 13 -36.91 -0.35 -68.97
C SER A 13 -37.17 -0.37 -70.49
N ALA A 14 -37.75 0.69 -71.07
CA ALA A 14 -38.08 0.76 -72.52
C ALA A 14 -37.36 1.88 -73.29
N ARG A 15 -36.45 2.63 -72.63
CA ARG A 15 -35.53 3.59 -73.27
C ARG A 15 -34.10 3.21 -72.90
N GLY A 16 -33.57 2.24 -73.63
CA GLY A 16 -32.20 1.74 -73.42
C GLY A 16 -31.82 0.58 -74.35
N HIS A 17 -32.45 0.44 -75.50
CA HIS A 17 -31.87 -0.29 -76.63
C HIS A 17 -31.35 0.75 -77.63
N ARG A 18 -30.39 1.57 -77.18
CA ARG A 18 -29.32 1.98 -78.08
C ARG A 18 -28.40 0.77 -78.11
N SER A 19 -28.13 0.24 -79.29
CA SER A 19 -27.02 -0.69 -79.47
C SER A 19 -25.78 -0.02 -78.89
N HIS A 20 -25.39 -0.39 -77.67
CA HIS A 20 -24.09 -0.04 -77.15
C HIS A 20 -23.11 -0.67 -78.14
N ALA A 21 -22.48 0.17 -78.97
CA ALA A 21 -21.33 -0.27 -79.73
C ALA A 21 -20.38 -0.92 -78.73
N SER A 22 -19.99 -2.17 -78.99
CA SER A 22 -19.00 -2.83 -78.15
C SER A 22 -17.78 -1.90 -78.05
N PRO A 23 -17.16 -1.74 -76.86
CA PRO A 23 -15.99 -0.88 -76.71
C PRO A 23 -14.97 -1.23 -77.80
N PRO A 24 -14.27 -0.24 -78.38
CA PRO A 24 -13.27 -0.52 -79.41
C PRO A 24 -12.23 -1.48 -78.82
N ARG A 25 -12.19 -2.69 -79.40
CA ARG A 25 -11.22 -3.74 -79.07
C ARG A 25 -10.09 -3.62 -80.06
N LEU A 26 -8.87 -3.42 -79.57
CA LEU A 26 -7.67 -3.46 -80.39
C LEU A 26 -7.02 -4.82 -80.20
N LEU A 27 -6.76 -5.52 -81.30
CA LEU A 27 -6.19 -6.86 -81.31
C LEU A 27 -4.80 -6.79 -81.92
N TYR A 28 -3.81 -7.36 -81.22
CA TYR A 28 -2.42 -7.37 -81.66
C TYR A 28 -1.84 -8.79 -81.59
N PRO A 29 -0.97 -9.20 -82.53
CA PRO A 29 -0.43 -8.40 -83.64
C PRO A 29 -1.42 -8.21 -84.81
N ASP A 30 -2.34 -9.16 -85.00
CA ASP A 30 -3.41 -9.10 -86.00
C ASP A 30 -4.71 -9.72 -85.48
N ALA A 31 -5.79 -9.61 -86.25
CA ALA A 31 -7.10 -10.10 -85.87
C ALA A 31 -7.29 -11.62 -86.04
N GLU A 32 -6.40 -12.29 -86.79
CA GLU A 32 -6.50 -13.73 -87.06
C GLU A 32 -5.82 -14.55 -85.96
N GLN A 33 -4.71 -14.05 -85.39
CA GLN A 33 -3.96 -14.66 -84.29
C GLN A 33 -3.66 -13.64 -83.18
N PRO A 34 -4.69 -13.11 -82.49
CA PRO A 34 -4.48 -12.10 -81.48
C PRO A 34 -3.82 -12.72 -80.24
N LEU A 35 -2.75 -12.09 -79.77
CA LEU A 35 -2.03 -12.43 -78.54
C LEU A 35 -2.33 -11.44 -77.40
N LEU A 36 -2.71 -10.21 -77.75
CA LEU A 36 -3.08 -9.14 -76.83
C LEU A 36 -4.40 -8.51 -77.28
N GLU A 37 -5.37 -8.43 -76.36
CA GLU A 37 -6.61 -7.65 -76.54
C GLU A 37 -6.58 -6.42 -75.65
N VAL A 38 -6.76 -5.24 -76.23
CA VAL A 38 -6.81 -3.97 -75.50
C VAL A 38 -8.22 -3.41 -75.57
N HIS A 39 -8.82 -3.22 -74.39
CA HIS A 39 -10.09 -2.55 -74.22
C HIS A 39 -9.84 -1.10 -73.84
N VAL A 40 -10.24 -0.16 -74.70
CA VAL A 40 -10.24 1.28 -74.38
C VAL A 40 -11.62 1.68 -73.88
N ASN A 41 -11.66 2.49 -72.81
CA ASN A 41 -12.92 2.98 -72.24
C ASN A 41 -13.72 3.76 -73.30
N GLN A 42 -15.05 3.59 -73.31
CA GLN A 42 -15.91 4.15 -74.37
C GLN A 42 -15.92 5.69 -74.37
N GLU A 43 -15.71 6.30 -73.22
CA GLU A 43 -15.71 7.76 -73.04
C GLU A 43 -14.33 8.40 -73.25
N THR A 44 -13.31 7.60 -73.59
CA THR A 44 -11.95 8.11 -73.81
C THR A 44 -11.89 8.96 -75.08
N PRO A 45 -11.35 10.20 -74.99
CA PRO A 45 -11.11 11.08 -76.14
C PRO A 45 -10.32 10.41 -77.27
N GLU A 46 -10.55 10.85 -78.51
CA GLU A 46 -9.98 10.20 -79.71
C GLU A 46 -8.44 10.27 -79.77
N ASP A 47 -7.87 11.39 -79.33
CA ASP A 47 -6.42 11.59 -79.18
C ASP A 47 -5.82 10.62 -78.15
N VAL A 48 -6.49 10.42 -77.02
CA VAL A 48 -6.06 9.46 -75.98
C VAL A 48 -6.24 8.01 -76.45
N ARG A 49 -7.26 7.73 -77.28
CA ARG A 49 -7.46 6.41 -77.90
C ARG A 49 -6.34 6.08 -78.89
N ALA A 50 -5.96 7.05 -79.73
CA ALA A 50 -4.84 6.91 -80.65
C ALA A 50 -3.52 6.67 -79.90
N LEU A 51 -3.33 7.37 -78.77
CA LEU A 51 -2.20 7.16 -77.86
C LEU A 51 -2.20 5.74 -77.27
N CYS A 52 -3.35 5.22 -76.79
CA CYS A 52 -3.45 3.86 -76.26
C CYS A 52 -3.15 2.81 -77.33
N ALA A 53 -3.64 3.01 -78.57
CA ALA A 53 -3.34 2.13 -79.69
C ALA A 53 -1.84 2.11 -80.02
N ALA A 54 -1.22 3.29 -80.15
CA ALA A 54 0.22 3.40 -80.39
C ALA A 54 1.05 2.80 -79.24
N TYR A 55 0.55 2.87 -78.00
CA TYR A 55 1.23 2.29 -76.84
C TYR A 55 1.17 0.76 -76.83
N TRP A 56 0.11 0.10 -77.30
CA TRP A 56 0.06 -1.37 -77.27
C TRP A 56 0.48 -2.04 -78.57
N GLU A 57 0.75 -1.26 -79.61
CA GLU A 57 1.13 -1.75 -80.94
C GLU A 57 2.44 -2.57 -80.94
N PHE A 58 2.36 -3.80 -81.45
CA PHE A 58 3.50 -4.67 -81.78
C PHE A 58 3.15 -5.58 -82.95
N THR A 59 4.18 -6.01 -83.69
CA THR A 59 4.05 -6.97 -84.80
C THR A 59 4.53 -8.37 -84.42
N GLU A 60 5.51 -8.47 -83.52
CA GLU A 60 6.06 -9.72 -83.02
C GLU A 60 6.35 -9.60 -81.51
N PRO A 61 6.04 -10.63 -80.69
CA PRO A 61 6.36 -10.61 -79.26
C PRO A 61 7.85 -10.33 -79.00
N GLY A 62 8.13 -9.53 -77.98
CA GLY A 62 9.50 -9.11 -77.63
C GLY A 62 9.90 -7.74 -78.18
N THR A 63 9.22 -7.23 -79.22
CA THR A 63 9.50 -5.91 -79.81
C THR A 63 8.24 -5.07 -79.94
N TRP A 64 8.21 -3.90 -79.30
CA TRP A 64 7.11 -2.94 -79.46
C TRP A 64 7.33 -2.11 -80.72
N SER A 65 6.27 -1.78 -81.46
CA SER A 65 6.37 -1.05 -82.74
C SER A 65 6.88 0.39 -82.59
N ARG A 66 6.74 0.98 -81.40
CA ARG A 66 7.17 2.37 -81.09
C ARG A 66 7.76 2.44 -79.69
N ASN A 67 8.80 3.26 -79.49
CA ASN A 67 9.25 3.58 -78.13
C ASN A 67 8.24 4.49 -77.45
N VAL A 68 8.11 4.38 -76.12
CA VAL A 68 7.15 5.21 -75.36
C VAL A 68 7.49 6.71 -75.49
N THR A 69 8.77 7.06 -75.58
CA THR A 69 9.26 8.43 -75.79
C THR A 69 8.86 9.02 -77.15
N ASP A 70 8.66 8.17 -78.16
CA ASP A 70 8.28 8.59 -79.51
C ASP A 70 6.77 8.85 -79.62
N ILE A 71 5.99 8.37 -78.63
CA ILE A 71 4.56 8.62 -78.50
C ILE A 71 4.32 9.91 -77.69
N GLY A 72 5.15 10.16 -76.67
CA GLY A 72 5.08 11.35 -75.83
C GLY A 72 5.90 11.23 -74.54
N SER A 73 5.64 12.11 -73.57
CA SER A 73 6.21 12.03 -72.22
C SER A 73 5.92 10.67 -71.59
N SER A 74 6.96 9.92 -71.19
CA SER A 74 6.80 8.53 -70.75
C SER A 74 5.91 8.37 -69.52
N HIS A 75 5.95 9.33 -68.58
CA HIS A 75 5.08 9.34 -67.41
C HIS A 75 3.62 9.57 -67.81
N ASP A 76 3.36 10.57 -68.66
CA ASP A 76 2.00 10.98 -69.03
C ASP A 76 1.33 9.95 -69.93
N VAL A 77 2.09 9.34 -70.86
CA VAL A 77 1.63 8.23 -71.70
C VAL A 77 1.25 7.04 -70.82
N VAL A 78 2.10 6.61 -69.88
CA VAL A 78 1.82 5.44 -69.03
C VAL A 78 0.63 5.70 -68.11
N GLN A 79 0.50 6.90 -67.52
CA GLN A 79 -0.66 7.25 -66.70
C GLN A 79 -1.95 7.32 -67.51
N ALA A 80 -1.92 7.95 -68.70
CA ALA A 80 -3.08 8.04 -69.58
C ALA A 80 -3.54 6.64 -70.02
N VAL A 81 -2.60 5.76 -70.39
CA VAL A 81 -2.87 4.36 -70.75
C VAL A 81 -3.48 3.60 -69.58
N LYS A 82 -2.87 3.64 -68.38
CA LYS A 82 -3.40 2.97 -67.18
C LYS A 82 -4.82 3.40 -66.82
N ALA A 83 -5.12 4.70 -66.97
CA ALA A 83 -6.43 5.26 -66.63
C ALA A 83 -7.52 4.96 -67.67
N ASN A 84 -7.15 4.80 -68.95
CA ASN A 84 -8.10 4.78 -70.06
C ASN A 84 -8.20 3.46 -70.82
N CYS A 85 -7.28 2.52 -70.60
CA CYS A 85 -7.34 1.22 -71.25
C CYS A 85 -6.92 0.07 -70.33
N ARG A 86 -7.42 -1.12 -70.67
CA ARG A 86 -7.09 -2.38 -70.00
C ARG A 86 -6.66 -3.38 -71.07
N ALA A 87 -5.45 -3.91 -70.93
CA ALA A 87 -4.94 -4.94 -71.84
C ALA A 87 -5.04 -6.34 -71.21
N LEU A 88 -5.30 -7.34 -72.04
CA LEU A 88 -5.46 -8.75 -71.70
C LEU A 88 -4.53 -9.60 -72.57
N LEU A 89 -3.67 -10.39 -71.94
CA LEU A 89 -2.82 -11.37 -72.63
C LEU A 89 -3.63 -12.64 -72.89
N LEU A 90 -4.02 -12.87 -74.14
CA LEU A 90 -5.03 -13.87 -74.50
C LEU A 90 -4.57 -15.32 -74.33
N THR A 91 -3.26 -15.58 -74.40
CA THR A 91 -2.66 -16.91 -74.26
C THR A 91 -1.98 -17.13 -72.91
N VAL A 92 -1.97 -16.12 -72.03
CA VAL A 92 -1.43 -16.22 -70.67
C VAL A 92 -2.60 -16.10 -69.70
N GLU A 93 -2.98 -17.20 -69.07
CA GLU A 93 -4.17 -17.27 -68.24
C GLU A 93 -3.84 -17.09 -66.76
N CYS A 94 -4.74 -16.47 -66.02
CA CYS A 94 -4.65 -16.41 -64.57
C CYS A 94 -4.75 -17.84 -64.00
N PRO A 95 -3.79 -18.29 -63.15
CA PRO A 95 -3.81 -19.64 -62.60
C PRO A 95 -5.02 -19.92 -61.69
N GLN A 96 -5.74 -18.89 -61.22
CA GLN A 96 -6.86 -19.03 -60.30
C GLN A 96 -8.24 -18.99 -60.98
N CYS A 97 -8.41 -18.15 -62.01
CA CYS A 97 -9.72 -17.95 -62.66
C CYS A 97 -9.74 -18.29 -64.15
N THR A 98 -8.63 -18.78 -64.71
CA THR A 98 -8.45 -19.16 -66.13
C THR A 98 -8.77 -18.05 -67.14
N MET A 99 -8.97 -16.81 -66.68
CA MET A 99 -9.17 -15.66 -67.54
C MET A 99 -7.84 -15.13 -68.07
N PRO A 100 -7.80 -14.54 -69.28
CA PRO A 100 -6.64 -13.83 -69.79
C PRO A 100 -6.04 -12.85 -68.76
N LEU A 101 -4.72 -12.90 -68.59
CA LEU A 101 -4.02 -12.09 -67.59
C LEU A 101 -4.12 -10.61 -67.98
N SER A 102 -4.69 -9.80 -67.09
CA SER A 102 -4.77 -8.37 -67.31
C SER A 102 -3.45 -7.68 -66.94
N VAL A 103 -2.99 -6.83 -67.83
CA VAL A 103 -1.77 -6.04 -67.70
C VAL A 103 -2.09 -4.57 -67.97
N ALA A 104 -1.57 -3.68 -67.13
CA ALA A 104 -1.78 -2.25 -67.22
C ALA A 104 -0.60 -1.52 -67.90
N THR A 105 0.55 -2.19 -68.06
CA THR A 105 1.75 -1.61 -68.67
C THR A 105 2.56 -2.61 -69.50
N ARG A 106 3.38 -2.10 -70.43
CA ARG A 106 4.39 -2.90 -71.13
C ARG A 106 5.39 -3.59 -70.19
N SER A 107 5.69 -2.96 -69.05
CA SER A 107 6.59 -3.52 -68.04
C SER A 107 5.99 -4.75 -67.35
N GLU A 108 4.68 -4.75 -67.10
CA GLU A 108 3.97 -5.93 -66.57
C GLU A 108 3.95 -7.08 -67.59
N VAL A 109 3.80 -6.78 -68.88
CA VAL A 109 3.97 -7.78 -69.95
C VAL A 109 5.36 -8.38 -69.93
N ALA A 110 6.41 -7.56 -69.84
CA ALA A 110 7.78 -8.05 -69.70
C ALA A 110 7.99 -8.87 -68.40
N GLY A 111 7.31 -8.46 -67.32
CA GLY A 111 7.31 -9.15 -66.02
C GLY A 111 6.74 -10.57 -66.06
N THR A 112 5.92 -10.91 -67.07
CA THR A 112 5.44 -12.30 -67.28
C THR A 112 6.54 -13.26 -67.74
N ARG A 113 7.72 -12.76 -68.11
CA ARG A 113 8.87 -13.52 -68.68
C ARG A 113 8.62 -14.15 -70.05
N TYR A 114 7.39 -14.12 -70.54
CA TYR A 114 7.01 -14.63 -71.86
C TYR A 114 7.21 -13.63 -73.01
N TRP A 115 7.60 -12.38 -72.73
CA TRP A 115 7.75 -11.33 -73.77
C TRP A 115 9.00 -11.49 -74.65
N ARG A 116 9.06 -12.58 -75.42
CA ARG A 116 10.06 -12.86 -76.47
C ARG A 116 9.43 -13.68 -77.59
N ALA A 117 9.89 -13.48 -78.82
CA ALA A 117 9.35 -14.14 -80.01
C ALA A 117 9.35 -15.68 -79.93
N ASP A 118 10.38 -16.25 -79.30
CA ASP A 118 10.59 -17.69 -79.13
C ASP A 118 9.87 -18.30 -77.92
N LEU A 119 9.50 -17.48 -76.93
CA LEU A 119 8.93 -17.93 -75.66
C LEU A 119 7.46 -17.57 -75.46
N PHE A 120 6.90 -16.63 -76.24
CA PHE A 120 5.51 -16.21 -76.05
C PHE A 120 4.55 -17.35 -76.42
N PRO A 121 3.72 -17.82 -75.48
CA PRO A 121 2.89 -18.99 -75.71
C PRO A 121 1.81 -18.67 -76.75
N ARG A 122 1.66 -19.54 -77.76
CA ARG A 122 0.57 -19.47 -78.75
C ARG A 122 -0.66 -20.29 -78.37
N THR A 123 -0.50 -21.14 -77.37
CA THR A 123 -1.57 -21.90 -76.72
C THR A 123 -1.74 -21.38 -75.30
N PRO A 124 -2.91 -21.51 -74.66
CA PRO A 124 -3.10 -21.07 -73.29
C PRO A 124 -2.10 -21.71 -72.31
N VAL A 125 -1.43 -20.89 -71.50
CA VAL A 125 -0.49 -21.32 -70.44
C VAL A 125 -0.78 -20.52 -69.16
N PRO A 126 -0.74 -21.14 -67.97
CA PRO A 126 -0.93 -20.42 -66.71
C PRO A 126 0.23 -19.46 -66.42
N ALA A 127 -0.10 -18.26 -65.96
CA ALA A 127 0.85 -17.27 -65.45
C ALA A 127 1.48 -17.71 -64.11
N GLU A 128 2.67 -17.17 -63.78
CA GLU A 128 3.32 -17.40 -62.47
C GLU A 128 2.54 -16.73 -61.30
N VAL A 129 1.79 -15.67 -61.57
CA VAL A 129 1.11 -14.84 -60.55
C VAL A 129 -0.38 -14.69 -60.91
N PRO A 130 -1.31 -14.66 -59.93
CA PRO A 130 -2.72 -14.37 -60.18
C PRO A 130 -2.95 -12.99 -60.80
N CYS A 131 -4.07 -12.80 -61.49
CA CYS A 131 -4.44 -11.50 -62.04
C CYS A 131 -4.77 -10.48 -60.93
N ALA A 132 -4.70 -9.19 -61.28
CA ALA A 132 -4.97 -8.10 -60.33
C ALA A 132 -6.34 -8.23 -59.63
N ASP A 133 -7.37 -8.70 -60.33
CA ASP A 133 -8.71 -8.91 -59.77
C ASP A 133 -8.70 -10.03 -58.70
N CYS A 134 -8.01 -11.14 -58.97
CA CYS A 134 -7.84 -12.24 -58.00
C CYS A 134 -6.98 -11.84 -56.80
N CYS A 135 -5.92 -11.06 -57.00
CA CYS A 135 -5.12 -10.49 -55.93
C CYS A 135 -5.95 -9.55 -55.05
N ALA A 136 -6.78 -8.69 -55.63
CA ALA A 136 -7.65 -7.77 -54.91
C ALA A 136 -8.71 -8.52 -54.07
N VAL A 137 -9.30 -9.60 -54.60
CA VAL A 137 -10.24 -10.45 -53.86
C VAL A 137 -9.56 -11.13 -52.66
N THR A 138 -8.34 -11.62 -52.83
CA THR A 138 -7.58 -12.29 -51.77
C THR A 138 -7.18 -11.30 -50.67
N GLU A 139 -6.73 -10.10 -51.03
CA GLU A 139 -6.38 -9.05 -50.06
C GLU A 139 -7.61 -8.54 -49.30
N ALA A 140 -8.74 -8.35 -49.99
CA ALA A 140 -10.00 -7.97 -49.36
C ALA A 140 -10.50 -9.05 -48.38
N ALA A 141 -10.36 -10.33 -48.73
CA ALA A 141 -10.68 -11.45 -47.83
C ALA A 141 -9.78 -11.45 -46.58
N ARG A 142 -8.48 -11.22 -46.74
CA ARG A 142 -7.51 -11.12 -45.64
C ARG A 142 -7.80 -9.93 -44.72
N GLN A 143 -8.14 -8.77 -45.29
CA GLN A 143 -8.52 -7.59 -44.52
C GLN A 143 -9.86 -7.79 -43.79
N ALA A 144 -10.83 -8.45 -44.41
CA ALA A 144 -12.09 -8.80 -43.75
C ALA A 144 -11.85 -9.77 -42.58
N GLU A 145 -10.98 -10.77 -42.75
CA GLU A 145 -10.61 -11.70 -41.70
C GLU A 145 -9.89 -11.01 -40.54
N LEU A 146 -8.92 -10.13 -40.82
CA LEU A 146 -8.25 -9.32 -39.79
C LEU A 146 -9.23 -8.40 -39.04
N THR A 147 -10.19 -7.80 -39.75
CA THR A 147 -11.22 -6.96 -39.13
C THR A 147 -12.13 -7.79 -38.24
N GLN A 148 -12.53 -8.97 -38.70
CA GLN A 148 -13.34 -9.90 -37.91
C GLN A 148 -12.60 -10.40 -36.67
N GLN A 149 -11.31 -10.74 -36.77
CA GLN A 149 -10.48 -11.14 -35.64
C GLN A 149 -10.31 -10.01 -34.62
N ASN A 150 -10.09 -8.78 -35.09
CA ASN A 150 -9.97 -7.60 -34.22
C ASN A 150 -11.29 -7.29 -33.49
N GLU A 151 -12.43 -7.39 -34.19
CA GLU A 151 -13.75 -7.18 -33.60
C GLU A 151 -14.08 -8.28 -32.58
N GLN A 152 -13.78 -9.55 -32.88
CA GLN A 152 -13.93 -10.66 -31.94
C GLN A 152 -13.08 -10.46 -30.68
N ARG A 153 -11.81 -10.07 -30.83
CA ARG A 153 -10.92 -9.78 -29.70
C ARG A 153 -11.45 -8.63 -28.85
N ARG A 154 -11.92 -7.56 -29.50
CA ARG A 154 -12.53 -6.42 -28.80
C ARG A 154 -13.79 -6.82 -28.02
N GLN A 155 -14.66 -7.63 -28.60
CA GLN A 155 -15.86 -8.14 -27.93
C GLN A 155 -15.53 -9.11 -26.78
N GLN A 156 -14.43 -9.86 -26.88
CA GLN A 156 -13.91 -10.66 -25.76
C GLN A 156 -13.37 -9.77 -24.65
N ASP A 157 -12.53 -8.78 -24.98
CA ASP A 157 -11.98 -7.84 -24.01
C ASP A 157 -13.07 -7.04 -23.29
N GLU A 158 -14.10 -6.56 -24.01
CA GLU A 158 -15.26 -5.87 -23.42
C GLU A 158 -16.05 -6.76 -22.45
N ARG A 159 -16.23 -8.05 -22.77
CA ARG A 159 -16.87 -9.03 -21.87
C ARG A 159 -16.03 -9.28 -20.62
N ARG A 160 -14.72 -9.46 -20.78
CA ARG A 160 -13.79 -9.65 -19.66
C ARG A 160 -13.76 -8.44 -18.73
N VAL A 161 -13.75 -7.22 -19.28
CA VAL A 161 -13.84 -5.98 -18.48
C VAL A 161 -15.14 -5.95 -17.67
N ALA A 162 -16.27 -6.30 -18.29
CA ALA A 162 -17.56 -6.31 -17.61
C ALA A 162 -17.60 -7.35 -16.47
N HIS A 163 -17.15 -8.58 -16.73
CA HIS A 163 -17.12 -9.63 -15.72
C HIS A 163 -16.14 -9.31 -14.58
N ALA A 164 -14.93 -8.81 -14.89
CA ALA A 164 -13.97 -8.39 -13.88
C ALA A 164 -14.52 -7.24 -12.99
N SER A 165 -15.17 -6.24 -13.60
CA SER A 165 -15.79 -5.14 -12.86
C SER A 165 -16.91 -5.63 -11.95
N GLN A 166 -17.75 -6.54 -12.45
CA GLN A 166 -18.83 -7.15 -11.66
C GLN A 166 -18.28 -8.00 -10.51
N TRP A 167 -17.23 -8.78 -10.77
CA TRP A 167 -16.56 -9.62 -9.78
C TRP A 167 -15.96 -8.76 -8.65
N VAL A 168 -15.25 -7.68 -8.97
CA VAL A 168 -14.71 -6.72 -7.99
C VAL A 168 -15.83 -6.07 -7.18
N ALA A 169 -16.91 -5.63 -7.84
CA ALA A 169 -18.05 -5.04 -7.15
C ALA A 169 -18.75 -6.02 -6.19
N GLY A 170 -18.82 -7.30 -6.56
CA GLY A 170 -19.39 -8.36 -5.72
C GLY A 170 -18.58 -8.62 -4.44
N HIS A 171 -17.26 -8.47 -4.48
CA HIS A 171 -16.41 -8.65 -3.29
C HIS A 171 -16.55 -7.51 -2.28
N ARG A 172 -16.86 -6.29 -2.74
CA ARG A 172 -17.12 -5.14 -1.87
C ARG A 172 -18.46 -5.24 -1.11
N SER A 173 -19.42 -5.98 -1.65
CA SER A 173 -20.74 -6.17 -1.03
C SER A 173 -20.82 -7.47 -0.23
N ALA A 174 -19.71 -8.20 -0.10
CA ALA A 174 -19.63 -9.40 0.73
C ALA A 174 -19.88 -9.06 2.21
N PRO A 175 -20.45 -9.99 2.99
CA PRO A 175 -20.60 -9.80 4.43
C PRO A 175 -19.22 -9.63 5.10
N PRO A 176 -19.18 -8.98 6.29
CA PRO A 176 -17.94 -8.78 7.04
C PRO A 176 -17.21 -10.11 7.30
N ALA A 177 -15.91 -10.01 7.54
CA ALA A 177 -15.08 -11.14 7.91
C ALA A 177 -15.56 -11.79 9.22
N ASP A 178 -15.82 -13.09 9.18
CA ASP A 178 -16.23 -13.86 10.35
C ASP A 178 -15.02 -14.40 11.13
N ASP A 179 -13.93 -14.75 10.43
CA ASP A 179 -12.74 -15.39 11.01
C ASP A 179 -11.62 -14.39 11.31
N ALA A 180 -10.97 -14.56 12.46
CA ALA A 180 -9.81 -13.77 12.84
C ALA A 180 -8.58 -14.11 11.95
N PRO A 181 -7.82 -13.11 11.49
CA PRO A 181 -6.58 -13.34 10.77
C PRO A 181 -5.48 -13.86 11.72
N GLU A 182 -4.50 -14.58 11.19
CA GLU A 182 -3.30 -14.98 11.94
C GLU A 182 -2.52 -13.74 12.37
N PRO A 183 -1.69 -13.81 13.43
CA PRO A 183 -1.09 -12.62 14.02
C PRO A 183 -0.29 -11.73 13.04
N LEU A 184 0.42 -12.31 12.06
CA LEU A 184 1.13 -11.52 11.06
C LEU A 184 0.18 -10.79 10.09
N ALA A 185 -0.86 -11.49 9.62
CA ALA A 185 -1.89 -10.91 8.76
C ALA A 185 -2.74 -9.86 9.52
N ALA A 186 -3.04 -10.11 10.79
CA ALA A 186 -3.68 -9.17 11.71
C ALA A 186 -2.90 -7.86 11.84
N LEU A 187 -1.60 -7.93 12.12
CA LEU A 187 -0.75 -6.75 12.19
C LEU A 187 -0.63 -6.05 10.83
N THR A 188 -0.59 -6.82 9.74
CA THR A 188 -0.60 -6.28 8.36
C THR A 188 -1.88 -5.51 8.09
N LEU A 189 -3.03 -6.03 8.49
CA LEU A 189 -4.32 -5.36 8.36
C LEU A 189 -4.35 -4.06 9.17
N LEU A 190 -3.87 -4.06 10.41
CA LEU A 190 -3.74 -2.83 11.22
C LEU A 190 -2.83 -1.79 10.54
N SER A 191 -1.69 -2.22 9.97
CA SER A 191 -0.80 -1.34 9.20
C SER A 191 -1.50 -0.75 7.97
N ILE A 192 -2.25 -1.56 7.22
CA ILE A 192 -3.02 -1.12 6.05
C ILE A 192 -4.06 -0.08 6.48
N THR A 193 -4.86 -0.39 7.50
CA THR A 193 -5.87 0.52 8.03
C THR A 193 -5.26 1.87 8.41
N GLU A 194 -4.15 1.88 9.15
CA GLU A 194 -3.45 3.12 9.53
C GLU A 194 -2.94 3.91 8.32
N ILE A 195 -2.41 3.23 7.29
CA ILE A 195 -1.99 3.88 6.03
C ILE A 195 -3.18 4.52 5.33
N LEU A 196 -4.31 3.80 5.21
CA LEU A 196 -5.50 4.30 4.54
C LEU A 196 -6.10 5.50 5.29
N THR A 197 -6.24 5.42 6.61
CA THR A 197 -6.75 6.51 7.44
C THR A 197 -5.86 7.75 7.33
N ARG A 198 -4.53 7.62 7.33
CA ARG A 198 -3.61 8.76 7.20
C ARG A 198 -3.58 9.37 5.81
N SER A 199 -3.70 8.55 4.77
CA SER A 199 -3.62 9.00 3.38
C SER A 199 -4.95 9.49 2.81
N GLY A 200 -6.07 9.10 3.42
CA GLY A 200 -7.41 9.35 2.89
C GLY A 200 -7.69 8.58 1.59
N HIS A 201 -6.92 7.52 1.30
CA HIS A 201 -7.11 6.69 0.12
C HIS A 201 -8.08 5.55 0.37
N ASP A 202 -8.78 5.14 -0.68
CA ASP A 202 -9.76 4.05 -0.65
C ASP A 202 -9.14 2.65 -0.64
N GLY A 203 -7.84 2.53 -0.89
CA GLY A 203 -7.12 1.27 -0.96
C GLY A 203 -5.61 1.48 -1.15
N ILE A 204 -4.86 0.38 -1.02
CA ILE A 204 -3.43 0.31 -1.34
C ILE A 204 -3.26 -0.11 -2.80
N GLY A 205 -2.19 0.37 -3.44
CA GLY A 205 -1.84 -0.02 -4.80
C GLY A 205 -1.40 -1.49 -4.90
N PRO A 206 -1.11 -1.95 -6.13
CA PRO A 206 -0.53 -3.28 -6.38
C PRO A 206 0.76 -3.52 -5.59
N LEU A 207 0.89 -4.68 -4.95
CA LEU A 207 2.02 -4.99 -4.07
C LEU A 207 3.38 -4.85 -4.79
N ASN A 208 3.44 -5.22 -6.07
CA ASN A 208 4.67 -5.11 -6.88
C ASN A 208 5.06 -3.66 -7.24
N THR A 209 4.19 -2.69 -6.99
CA THR A 209 4.44 -1.26 -7.23
C THR A 209 4.65 -0.45 -5.95
N LEU A 210 4.40 -1.05 -4.78
CA LEU A 210 4.55 -0.34 -3.50
C LEU A 210 6.03 0.00 -3.24
N PRO A 211 6.33 1.21 -2.74
CA PRO A 211 7.70 1.61 -2.41
C PRO A 211 8.17 1.03 -1.05
N TYR A 212 7.35 0.21 -0.40
CA TYR A 212 7.59 -0.40 0.89
C TYR A 212 7.03 -1.82 0.91
N THR A 213 7.44 -2.60 1.90
CA THR A 213 6.91 -3.94 2.20
C THR A 213 6.20 -3.94 3.53
N PHE A 214 5.18 -4.77 3.71
CA PHE A 214 4.51 -4.92 5.01
C PHE A 214 5.34 -5.78 5.96
N THR A 215 5.77 -6.95 5.49
CA THR A 215 6.42 -8.03 6.23
C THR A 215 7.94 -8.08 6.03
N GLY A 216 8.49 -7.19 5.20
CA GLY A 216 9.93 -7.17 4.88
C GLY A 216 10.32 -7.99 3.65
N SER A 217 9.36 -8.71 3.04
CA SER A 217 9.59 -9.46 1.80
C SER A 217 8.35 -9.51 0.93
N ALA A 218 8.53 -9.60 -0.39
CA ALA A 218 7.40 -9.73 -1.32
C ALA A 218 6.61 -11.03 -1.10
N ALA A 219 7.29 -12.13 -0.77
CA ALA A 219 6.64 -13.42 -0.50
C ALA A 219 5.77 -13.37 0.76
N GLY A 220 6.28 -12.76 1.83
CA GLY A 220 5.51 -12.56 3.07
C GLY A 220 4.32 -11.61 2.86
N ASP A 221 4.49 -10.56 2.06
CA ASP A 221 3.39 -9.64 1.73
C ASP A 221 2.29 -10.35 0.94
N ILE A 222 2.65 -11.18 -0.05
CA ILE A 222 1.69 -11.99 -0.80
C ILE A 222 0.94 -12.93 0.14
N ALA A 223 1.64 -13.68 1.00
CA ALA A 223 1.02 -14.63 1.92
C ALA A 223 0.06 -13.95 2.91
N ALA A 224 0.44 -12.79 3.47
CA ALA A 224 -0.42 -12.04 4.38
C ALA A 224 -1.68 -11.51 3.66
N ILE A 225 -1.55 -10.97 2.45
CA ILE A 225 -2.67 -10.47 1.67
C ILE A 225 -3.57 -11.61 1.17
N GLU A 226 -3.00 -12.74 0.80
CA GLU A 226 -3.74 -13.96 0.43
C GLU A 226 -4.65 -14.42 1.58
N GLU A 227 -4.11 -14.49 2.80
CA GLU A 227 -4.87 -14.87 3.98
C GLU A 227 -5.97 -13.85 4.30
N LEU A 228 -5.65 -12.56 4.27
CA LEU A 228 -6.63 -11.49 4.51
C LEU A 228 -7.75 -11.49 3.45
N TYR A 229 -7.43 -11.82 2.20
CA TYR A 229 -8.40 -11.99 1.13
C TYR A 229 -9.28 -13.23 1.37
N ALA A 230 -8.67 -14.38 1.68
CA ALA A 230 -9.38 -15.63 1.96
C ALA A 230 -10.36 -15.49 3.13
N LYS A 231 -9.98 -14.72 4.16
CA LYS A 231 -10.81 -14.40 5.34
C LYS A 231 -11.72 -13.18 5.15
N ARG A 232 -11.75 -12.57 3.95
CA ARG A 232 -12.61 -11.43 3.59
C ARG A 232 -12.36 -10.14 4.38
N TRP A 233 -11.14 -9.94 4.86
CA TRP A 233 -10.71 -8.65 5.42
C TRP A 233 -10.35 -7.66 4.33
N LEU A 234 -9.74 -8.15 3.24
CA LEU A 234 -9.39 -7.37 2.07
C LEU A 234 -10.14 -7.85 0.83
N ALA A 235 -10.40 -6.92 -0.09
CA ALA A 235 -10.99 -7.18 -1.39
C ALA A 235 -10.20 -6.44 -2.47
N PRO A 236 -10.07 -7.03 -3.68
CA PRO A 236 -9.53 -6.31 -4.83
C PRO A 236 -10.31 -5.03 -5.12
N THR A 237 -9.63 -3.99 -5.60
CA THR A 237 -10.22 -2.67 -5.83
C THR A 237 -9.73 -2.03 -7.14
N LEU A 238 -10.41 -0.96 -7.56
CA LEU A 238 -10.02 -0.18 -8.74
C LEU A 238 -8.81 0.73 -8.44
N PRO A 239 -7.96 1.05 -9.43
CA PRO A 239 -8.06 0.67 -10.85
C PRO A 239 -7.40 -0.69 -11.17
N ALA A 240 -8.21 -1.73 -11.33
CA ALA A 240 -7.77 -3.05 -11.81
C ALA A 240 -8.02 -3.17 -13.32
N THR A 241 -7.17 -3.93 -14.02
CA THR A 241 -7.21 -4.19 -15.45
C THR A 241 -7.46 -5.67 -15.72
N ILE A 242 -7.86 -6.03 -16.94
CA ILE A 242 -8.04 -7.44 -17.33
C ILE A 242 -6.74 -8.27 -17.23
N GLY A 243 -5.57 -7.63 -17.21
CA GLY A 243 -4.29 -8.32 -17.02
C GLY A 243 -4.09 -8.84 -15.60
N ASP A 244 -4.83 -8.32 -14.62
CA ASP A 244 -4.69 -8.65 -13.21
C ASP A 244 -5.53 -9.88 -12.80
N PHE A 245 -6.29 -10.44 -13.74
CA PHE A 245 -7.20 -11.57 -13.56
C PHE A 245 -6.88 -12.70 -14.54
N THR A 246 -7.15 -13.93 -14.13
CA THR A 246 -7.24 -15.07 -15.05
C THR A 246 -8.71 -15.31 -15.40
N PHE A 247 -8.95 -15.74 -16.64
CA PHE A 247 -10.29 -16.01 -17.14
C PHE A 247 -10.42 -17.46 -17.60
N ASP A 248 -11.58 -18.05 -17.36
CA ASP A 248 -11.93 -19.38 -17.87
C ASP A 248 -12.35 -19.35 -19.36
N GLU A 249 -12.82 -20.49 -19.88
CA GLU A 249 -13.26 -20.62 -21.28
C GLU A 249 -14.51 -19.78 -21.61
N ASP A 250 -15.30 -19.40 -20.59
CA ASP A 250 -16.53 -18.60 -20.71
C ASP A 250 -16.27 -17.09 -20.45
N ASP A 251 -15.00 -16.68 -20.43
CA ASP A 251 -14.53 -15.33 -20.09
C ASP A 251 -14.97 -14.88 -18.68
N GLN A 252 -15.25 -15.80 -17.76
CA GLN A 252 -15.49 -15.49 -16.34
C GLN A 252 -14.17 -15.42 -15.57
N VAL A 253 -14.12 -14.61 -14.52
CA VAL A 253 -12.93 -14.50 -13.66
C VAL A 253 -12.76 -15.78 -12.85
N ASP A 254 -11.63 -16.45 -13.03
CA ASP A 254 -11.25 -17.69 -12.33
C ASP A 254 -10.37 -17.38 -11.11
N ALA A 255 -9.35 -16.53 -11.26
CA ALA A 255 -8.47 -16.11 -10.18
C ALA A 255 -7.98 -14.67 -10.33
N VAL A 256 -7.39 -14.15 -9.25
CA VAL A 256 -6.79 -12.80 -9.19
C VAL A 256 -5.30 -12.89 -8.89
N LEU A 257 -4.49 -12.07 -9.58
CA LEU A 257 -3.05 -11.99 -9.37
C LEU A 257 -2.75 -11.07 -8.18
N ILE A 258 -2.49 -11.67 -7.01
CA ILE A 258 -2.42 -10.94 -5.73
C ILE A 258 -1.44 -9.76 -5.75
N ALA A 259 -0.29 -9.94 -6.40
CA ALA A 259 0.75 -8.91 -6.45
C ALA A 259 0.44 -7.75 -7.43
N GLN A 260 -0.51 -7.92 -8.36
CA GLN A 260 -0.76 -6.99 -9.47
C GLN A 260 -2.04 -6.17 -9.29
N VAL A 261 -2.99 -6.66 -8.48
CA VAL A 261 -4.24 -5.94 -8.22
C VAL A 261 -4.10 -4.96 -7.05
N PRO A 262 -4.75 -3.79 -7.08
CA PRO A 262 -4.93 -2.95 -5.90
C PRO A 262 -5.85 -3.60 -4.86
N TRP A 263 -5.66 -3.27 -3.58
CA TRP A 263 -6.42 -3.86 -2.46
C TRP A 263 -7.11 -2.80 -1.61
N ALA A 264 -8.31 -3.10 -1.12
CA ALA A 264 -9.05 -2.26 -0.17
C ALA A 264 -9.60 -3.11 0.97
N ILE A 265 -9.98 -2.46 2.07
CA ILE A 265 -10.77 -3.08 3.14
C ILE A 265 -12.11 -3.54 2.55
N ALA A 266 -12.47 -4.81 2.76
CA ALA A 266 -13.64 -5.42 2.13
C ALA A 266 -14.97 -4.88 2.66
N PHE A 267 -15.05 -4.62 3.97
CA PHE A 267 -16.25 -4.12 4.62
C PHE A 267 -16.37 -2.60 4.46
N ARG A 268 -17.34 -2.13 3.68
CA ARG A 268 -17.83 -0.75 3.73
C ARG A 268 -19.29 -0.73 4.14
N SER A 269 -19.56 -0.73 5.45
CA SER A 269 -20.84 -0.22 5.93
C SER A 269 -20.80 1.31 5.88
N GLY A 270 -21.14 1.87 4.72
CA GLY A 270 -21.46 3.30 4.55
C GLY A 270 -20.27 4.25 4.62
N ASP A 271 -19.50 4.37 3.54
CA ASP A 271 -18.58 5.47 3.17
C ASP A 271 -17.61 6.10 4.19
N GLU A 272 -17.60 5.70 5.46
CA GLU A 272 -16.78 6.28 6.53
C GLU A 272 -15.65 5.30 6.89
N LEU A 273 -14.49 5.55 6.28
CA LEU A 273 -13.25 4.81 6.55
C LEU A 273 -12.87 4.82 8.04
N GLU A 274 -13.22 5.89 8.76
CA GLU A 274 -12.95 6.03 10.20
C GLU A 274 -13.74 5.02 11.04
N GLU A 275 -15.05 4.88 10.84
CA GLU A 275 -15.86 3.89 11.58
C GLU A 275 -15.40 2.45 11.29
N SER A 276 -15.03 2.17 10.04
CA SER A 276 -14.50 0.87 9.64
C SER A 276 -13.12 0.60 10.26
N ALA A 277 -12.29 1.62 10.39
CA ALA A 277 -10.97 1.53 11.00
C ALA A 277 -11.06 1.20 12.50
N ASP A 278 -11.95 1.86 13.24
CA ASP A 278 -12.17 1.59 14.67
C ASP A 278 -12.71 0.17 14.90
N TYR A 279 -13.64 -0.29 14.06
CA TYR A 279 -14.15 -1.66 14.12
C TYR A 279 -13.05 -2.70 13.88
N ILE A 280 -12.25 -2.51 12.83
CA ILE A 280 -11.14 -3.41 12.50
C ILE A 280 -10.12 -3.42 13.63
N LYS A 281 -9.74 -2.23 14.12
CA LYS A 281 -8.80 -2.09 15.22
C LYS A 281 -9.27 -2.89 16.42
N TYR A 282 -10.51 -2.68 16.87
CA TYR A 282 -11.09 -3.41 17.99
C TYR A 282 -11.07 -4.93 17.76
N ARG A 283 -11.58 -5.41 16.62
CA ARG A 283 -11.66 -6.85 16.31
C ARG A 283 -10.28 -7.50 16.26
N VAL A 284 -9.31 -6.85 15.64
CA VAL A 284 -7.96 -7.36 15.51
C VAL A 284 -7.22 -7.33 16.84
N GLU A 285 -7.34 -6.25 17.60
CA GLU A 285 -6.73 -6.15 18.94
C GLU A 285 -7.25 -7.24 19.88
N VAL A 286 -8.56 -7.53 19.83
CA VAL A 286 -9.16 -8.66 20.56
C VAL A 286 -8.57 -10.00 20.11
N SER A 287 -8.39 -10.23 18.80
CA SER A 287 -7.77 -11.48 18.32
C SER A 287 -6.29 -11.63 18.70
N LEU A 288 -5.58 -10.51 18.82
CA LEU A 288 -4.16 -10.50 19.18
C LEU A 288 -3.93 -10.59 20.69
N PHE A 289 -4.95 -10.35 21.50
CA PHE A 289 -4.83 -10.25 22.96
C PHE A 289 -4.25 -11.53 23.60
N ASP A 290 -4.66 -12.70 23.13
CA ASP A 290 -4.14 -13.99 23.61
C ASP A 290 -2.83 -14.40 22.90
N GLU A 291 -2.35 -13.61 21.92
CA GLU A 291 -1.24 -13.92 21.01
C GLU A 291 -0.03 -12.98 21.22
N VAL A 292 0.07 -12.31 22.38
CA VAL A 292 1.13 -11.32 22.68
C VAL A 292 2.54 -11.90 22.50
N ASP A 293 2.77 -13.14 22.94
CA ASP A 293 4.06 -13.81 22.77
C ASP A 293 4.37 -14.11 21.29
N THR A 294 3.34 -14.46 20.51
CA THR A 294 3.45 -14.62 19.06
C THR A 294 3.78 -13.30 18.38
N VAL A 295 3.13 -12.20 18.77
CA VAL A 295 3.45 -10.85 18.28
C VAL A 295 4.89 -10.45 18.63
N ARG A 296 5.36 -10.78 19.84
CA ARG A 296 6.76 -10.55 20.24
C ARG A 296 7.73 -11.36 19.38
N SER A 297 7.41 -12.62 19.06
CA SER A 297 8.21 -13.44 18.15
C SER A 297 8.24 -12.85 16.75
N ILE A 298 7.08 -12.42 16.22
CA ILE A 298 7.00 -11.77 14.89
C ILE A 298 7.86 -10.52 14.84
N LEU A 299 7.80 -9.66 15.88
CA LEU A 299 8.64 -8.46 15.94
C LEU A 299 10.13 -8.84 15.94
N ALA A 300 10.54 -9.82 16.76
CA ALA A 300 11.92 -10.28 16.80
C ALA A 300 12.38 -10.86 15.45
N ASP A 301 11.50 -11.58 14.74
CA ASP A 301 11.79 -12.17 13.43
C ASP A 301 11.98 -11.10 12.36
N LEU A 302 11.13 -10.06 12.35
CA LEU A 302 11.26 -8.91 11.47
C LEU A 302 12.55 -8.15 11.73
N GLU A 303 12.87 -7.88 12.99
CA GLU A 303 14.06 -7.13 13.38
C GLU A 303 15.35 -7.93 13.13
N ALA A 304 15.35 -9.25 13.34
CA ALA A 304 16.47 -10.12 12.99
C ALA A 304 16.70 -10.13 11.47
N GLY A 305 15.64 -10.24 10.67
CA GLY A 305 15.71 -10.14 9.21
C GLY A 305 16.29 -8.79 8.75
N MET A 306 15.88 -7.69 9.38
CA MET A 306 16.44 -6.36 9.12
C MET A 306 17.93 -6.27 9.46
N ALA A 307 18.36 -6.84 10.60
CA ALA A 307 19.77 -6.84 11.00
C ALA A 307 20.65 -7.63 10.02
N VAL A 308 20.17 -8.78 9.53
CA VAL A 308 20.86 -9.59 8.50
C VAL A 308 20.91 -8.84 7.17
N GLY A 309 19.79 -8.27 6.72
CA GLY A 309 19.74 -7.46 5.50
C GLY A 309 20.66 -6.24 5.58
N TYR A 310 20.79 -5.62 6.76
CA TYR A 310 21.74 -4.55 6.99
C TYR A 310 23.20 -5.04 6.90
N LEU A 311 23.53 -6.17 7.52
CA LEU A 311 24.87 -6.74 7.46
C LEU A 311 25.26 -7.08 6.01
N ASP A 312 24.39 -7.75 5.27
CA ASP A 312 24.62 -8.09 3.86
C ASP A 312 24.72 -6.85 2.98
N GLY A 313 23.83 -5.87 3.16
CA GLY A 313 23.86 -4.59 2.46
C GLY A 313 25.15 -3.79 2.73
N LEU A 314 25.67 -3.82 3.96
CA LEU A 314 26.97 -3.22 4.27
C LEU A 314 28.11 -3.89 3.50
N LEU A 315 28.16 -5.22 3.51
CA LEU A 315 29.22 -5.99 2.85
C LEU A 315 29.20 -5.74 1.34
N THR A 316 28.03 -5.87 0.71
CA THR A 316 27.87 -5.74 -0.74
C THR A 316 27.98 -4.29 -1.23
N SER A 317 27.27 -3.36 -0.59
CA SER A 317 27.14 -1.99 -1.12
C SER A 317 28.25 -1.06 -0.63
N LYS A 318 28.64 -1.14 0.65
CA LYS A 318 29.64 -0.24 1.24
C LYS A 318 31.05 -0.78 1.10
N TYR A 319 31.27 -2.05 1.43
CA TYR A 319 32.59 -2.67 1.40
C TYR A 319 32.94 -3.35 0.07
N ARG A 320 31.96 -3.54 -0.82
CA ARG A 320 32.11 -4.19 -2.13
C ARG A 320 32.67 -5.63 -2.01
N GLU A 321 32.28 -6.31 -0.95
CA GLU A 321 32.52 -7.74 -0.73
C GLU A 321 31.35 -8.55 -1.33
N ASP A 322 31.55 -9.87 -1.46
CA ASP A 322 30.46 -10.76 -1.86
C ASP A 322 29.33 -10.79 -0.82
N ALA A 323 28.13 -11.19 -1.24
CA ALA A 323 27.01 -11.39 -0.33
C ALA A 323 27.30 -12.48 0.72
N ILE A 324 26.54 -12.47 1.81
CA ILE A 324 26.58 -13.56 2.81
C ILE A 324 26.23 -14.87 2.09
N PRO A 325 27.07 -15.92 2.19
CA PRO A 325 26.77 -17.20 1.57
C PRO A 325 25.45 -17.77 2.10
N GLU A 326 24.65 -18.38 1.22
CA GLU A 326 23.30 -18.87 1.55
C GLU A 326 23.27 -19.79 2.78
N HIS A 327 24.25 -20.69 2.90
CA HIS A 327 24.39 -21.60 4.05
C HIS A 327 24.73 -20.90 5.38
N ARG A 328 25.12 -19.62 5.38
CA ARG A 328 25.42 -18.80 6.57
C ARG A 328 24.31 -17.81 6.91
N LEU A 329 23.31 -17.63 6.04
CA LEU A 329 22.16 -16.77 6.32
C LEU A 329 21.36 -17.25 7.55
N PRO A 330 21.09 -18.56 7.74
CA PRO A 330 20.42 -19.04 8.95
C PRO A 330 21.19 -18.72 10.24
N ASP A 331 22.52 -18.88 10.22
CA ASP A 331 23.37 -18.57 11.38
C ASP A 331 23.32 -17.06 11.70
N ALA A 332 23.45 -16.20 10.68
CA ALA A 332 23.37 -14.75 10.87
C ALA A 332 22.02 -14.34 11.47
N TYR A 333 20.94 -14.96 11.00
CA TYR A 333 19.59 -14.74 11.49
C TYR A 333 19.43 -15.21 12.94
N SER A 334 19.87 -16.41 13.29
CA SER A 334 19.77 -16.92 14.66
C SER A 334 20.55 -16.07 15.64
N PHE A 335 21.77 -15.64 15.29
CA PHE A 335 22.56 -14.77 16.17
C PHE A 335 21.91 -13.40 16.40
N ALA A 336 21.30 -12.82 15.36
CA ALA A 336 20.55 -11.58 15.49
C ALA A 336 19.30 -11.77 16.36
N LYS A 337 18.54 -12.84 16.14
CA LYS A 337 17.34 -13.17 16.92
C LYS A 337 17.67 -13.42 18.39
N ASP A 338 18.72 -14.19 18.67
CA ASP A 338 19.19 -14.47 20.04
C ASP A 338 19.65 -13.19 20.75
N ALA A 339 20.27 -12.24 20.04
CA ALA A 339 20.62 -10.95 20.59
C ALA A 339 19.36 -10.16 21.02
N LEU A 340 18.36 -10.08 20.14
CA LEU A 340 17.09 -9.38 20.42
C LEU A 340 16.35 -10.03 21.60
N SER A 341 16.26 -11.36 21.63
CA SER A 341 15.70 -12.09 22.77
C SER A 341 16.51 -11.92 24.06
N GLY A 342 17.80 -11.63 23.95
CA GLY A 342 18.69 -11.30 25.06
C GLY A 342 18.58 -9.86 25.59
N GLY A 343 17.63 -9.07 25.09
CA GLY A 343 17.37 -7.70 25.55
C GLY A 343 18.06 -6.60 24.74
N PHE A 344 18.70 -6.94 23.61
CA PHE A 344 19.26 -5.92 22.72
C PHE A 344 18.16 -5.24 21.92
N THR A 345 18.30 -3.94 21.68
CA THR A 345 17.49 -3.23 20.68
C THR A 345 18.01 -3.50 19.27
N LEU A 346 17.15 -3.37 18.25
CA LEU A 346 17.57 -3.48 16.84
C LEU A 346 18.75 -2.55 16.54
N GLU A 347 18.72 -1.32 17.04
CA GLU A 347 19.75 -0.31 16.85
C GLU A 347 21.11 -0.74 17.46
N GLN A 348 21.09 -1.46 18.59
CA GLN A 348 22.29 -2.08 19.16
C GLN A 348 22.79 -3.25 18.30
N VAL A 349 21.88 -4.13 17.84
CA VAL A 349 22.26 -5.25 16.96
C VAL A 349 22.88 -4.75 15.66
N ILE A 350 22.38 -3.65 15.11
CA ILE A 350 22.94 -2.97 13.93
C ILE A 350 24.34 -2.41 14.20
N ALA A 351 24.57 -1.81 15.37
CA ALA A 351 25.89 -1.35 15.77
C ALA A 351 26.90 -2.51 15.84
N VAL A 352 26.46 -3.65 16.39
CA VAL A 352 27.25 -4.88 16.46
C VAL A 352 27.52 -5.44 15.05
N ALA A 353 26.51 -5.49 14.18
CA ALA A 353 26.64 -5.94 12.79
C ALA A 353 27.63 -5.07 12.00
N TRP A 354 27.57 -3.75 12.16
CA TRP A 354 28.53 -2.84 11.53
C TRP A 354 29.96 -3.10 12.00
N SER A 355 30.16 -3.24 13.32
CA SER A 355 31.46 -3.56 13.91
C SER A 355 32.00 -4.92 13.44
N ALA A 356 31.11 -5.90 13.28
CA ALA A 356 31.44 -7.21 12.74
C ALA A 356 31.89 -7.15 11.29
N ALA A 357 31.15 -6.46 10.43
CA ALA A 357 31.52 -6.23 9.03
C ALA A 357 32.88 -5.53 8.90
N ALA A 358 33.08 -4.42 9.62
CA ALA A 358 34.33 -3.67 9.59
C ALA A 358 35.54 -4.52 10.04
N SER A 359 35.36 -5.33 11.09
CA SER A 359 36.41 -6.23 11.60
C SER A 359 36.74 -7.33 10.58
N ALA A 360 35.74 -7.92 9.94
CA ALA A 360 35.91 -8.97 8.94
C ALA A 360 36.59 -8.45 7.67
N VAL A 361 36.20 -7.27 7.18
CA VAL A 361 36.82 -6.62 6.02
C VAL A 361 38.29 -6.28 6.31
N ALA A 362 38.60 -5.73 7.48
CA ALA A 362 39.98 -5.46 7.88
C ALA A 362 40.84 -6.74 8.00
N TRP A 363 40.22 -7.88 8.32
CA TRP A 363 40.90 -9.19 8.24
C TRP A 363 41.10 -9.64 6.79
N GLY A 364 40.09 -9.50 5.93
CA GLY A 364 40.15 -9.84 4.51
C GLY A 364 41.24 -9.07 3.77
N GLN A 365 41.36 -7.75 4.01
CA GLN A 365 42.39 -6.90 3.43
C GLN A 365 43.82 -7.31 3.81
N ARG A 366 43.99 -7.99 4.96
CA ARG A 366 45.29 -8.49 5.43
C ARG A 366 45.60 -9.92 4.97
N THR A 367 44.63 -10.61 4.35
CA THR A 367 44.72 -12.03 4.02
C THR A 367 44.51 -12.25 2.51
N PRO A 368 45.58 -12.23 1.69
CA PRO A 368 45.44 -12.41 0.25
C PRO A 368 45.02 -13.86 -0.11
N GLY A 369 44.26 -14.02 -1.20
CA GLY A 369 43.89 -15.33 -1.76
C GLY A 369 42.66 -16.00 -1.15
N LEU A 370 41.82 -15.23 -0.44
CA LEU A 370 40.56 -15.73 0.11
C LEU A 370 39.57 -16.11 -1.01
N LYS A 371 38.75 -17.14 -0.74
CA LYS A 371 37.63 -17.52 -1.62
C LYS A 371 36.52 -16.47 -1.54
N ALA A 372 35.75 -16.36 -2.63
CA ALA A 372 34.54 -15.54 -2.65
C ALA A 372 33.62 -15.85 -1.45
N GLY A 373 33.07 -14.81 -0.83
CA GLY A 373 32.22 -14.90 0.37
C GLY A 373 32.94 -15.21 1.68
N SER A 374 34.27 -15.43 1.70
CA SER A 374 35.00 -15.73 2.94
C SER A 374 34.96 -14.58 3.95
N VAL A 375 35.06 -13.34 3.46
CA VAL A 375 34.96 -12.13 4.30
C VAL A 375 33.57 -12.03 4.92
N SER A 376 32.53 -12.26 4.13
CA SER A 376 31.14 -12.20 4.57
C SER A 376 30.78 -13.32 5.55
N ALA A 377 31.27 -14.54 5.34
CA ALA A 377 31.15 -15.63 6.32
C ALA A 377 31.90 -15.34 7.64
N ALA A 378 33.06 -14.69 7.56
CA ALA A 378 33.80 -14.23 8.73
C ALA A 378 33.07 -13.09 9.46
N ALA A 379 32.32 -12.24 8.75
CA ALA A 379 31.47 -11.22 9.35
C ALA A 379 30.37 -11.85 10.20
N VAL A 380 29.70 -12.91 9.72
CA VAL A 380 28.72 -13.68 10.50
C VAL A 380 29.33 -14.30 11.76
N THR A 381 30.52 -14.90 11.65
CA THR A 381 31.25 -15.45 12.81
C THR A 381 31.63 -14.35 13.81
N THR A 382 31.97 -13.17 13.30
CA THR A 382 32.32 -12.03 14.15
C THR A 382 31.09 -11.44 14.83
N LEU A 383 29.92 -11.47 14.16
CA LEU A 383 28.65 -11.05 14.74
C LEU A 383 28.34 -11.83 16.02
N GLU A 384 28.35 -13.16 15.95
CA GLU A 384 28.15 -14.06 17.10
C GLU A 384 29.03 -13.68 18.29
N ARG A 385 30.36 -13.67 18.08
CA ARG A 385 31.34 -13.34 19.12
C ARG A 385 31.13 -11.94 19.70
N ARG A 386 30.72 -10.97 18.88
CA ARG A 386 30.51 -9.59 19.33
C ARG A 386 29.20 -9.45 20.09
N VAL A 387 28.14 -10.17 19.71
CA VAL A 387 26.89 -10.25 20.49
C VAL A 387 27.19 -10.81 21.87
N GLU A 388 27.91 -11.94 21.96
CA GLU A 388 28.30 -12.52 23.25
C GLU A 388 29.09 -11.55 24.11
N TRP A 389 30.09 -10.88 23.53
CA TRP A 389 30.91 -9.91 24.26
C TRP A 389 30.14 -8.66 24.71
N ALA A 390 29.10 -8.30 23.96
CA ALA A 390 28.28 -7.15 24.25
C ALA A 390 27.26 -7.39 25.38
N LYS A 391 26.97 -8.65 25.76
CA LYS A 391 26.04 -8.94 26.86
C LYS A 391 26.48 -8.31 28.19
N ASP A 392 27.79 -8.16 28.39
CA ASP A 392 28.37 -7.61 29.61
C ASP A 392 28.66 -6.10 29.55
N ARG A 393 28.27 -5.40 28.46
CA ARG A 393 28.66 -3.99 28.21
C ARG A 393 27.56 -3.18 27.51
N PRO A 394 27.41 -1.89 27.83
CA PRO A 394 26.48 -1.04 27.11
C PRO A 394 26.92 -0.87 25.65
N VAL A 395 26.02 -1.15 24.71
CA VAL A 395 26.20 -0.89 23.28
C VAL A 395 25.52 0.42 22.92
N VAL A 396 26.24 1.28 22.21
CA VAL A 396 25.69 2.54 21.69
C VAL A 396 24.70 2.23 20.57
N GLU A 397 23.51 2.82 20.66
CA GLU A 397 22.49 2.71 19.62
C GLU A 397 22.92 3.43 18.35
N TYR A 398 22.72 2.78 17.21
CA TYR A 398 23.06 3.35 15.90
C TYR A 398 21.80 3.63 15.09
N ASN A 399 21.77 4.81 14.44
CA ASN A 399 20.66 5.15 13.56
C ASN A 399 20.64 4.26 12.32
N LEU A 400 19.50 3.61 12.11
CA LEU A 400 19.16 2.85 10.91
C LEU A 400 19.37 3.71 9.64
N PRO A 401 20.14 3.25 8.65
CA PRO A 401 20.33 4.01 7.41
C PRO A 401 19.04 4.08 6.59
N HIS A 402 18.93 5.11 5.74
CA HIS A 402 17.75 5.34 4.90
C HIS A 402 17.54 4.27 3.80
N TRP A 403 18.58 3.51 3.44
CA TRP A 403 18.50 2.46 2.42
C TRP A 403 17.98 1.13 2.96
N LEU A 404 17.94 0.95 4.29
CA LEU A 404 17.40 -0.27 4.88
C LEU A 404 15.88 -0.20 4.91
N THR A 405 15.23 -1.03 4.12
CA THR A 405 13.77 -1.14 4.08
C THR A 405 13.24 -1.52 5.46
N ARG A 406 12.25 -0.77 5.94
CA ARG A 406 11.58 -1.05 7.21
C ARG A 406 10.22 -1.65 6.91
N PRO A 407 9.93 -2.88 7.35
CA PRO A 407 8.59 -3.45 7.25
C PRO A 407 7.59 -2.56 7.97
N THR A 408 6.47 -2.21 7.35
CA THR A 408 5.43 -1.39 7.99
C THR A 408 4.90 -2.06 9.26
N VAL A 409 4.74 -3.39 9.23
CA VAL A 409 4.27 -4.20 10.35
C VAL A 409 5.11 -4.03 11.60
N ARG A 410 6.43 -3.79 11.46
CA ARG A 410 7.32 -3.60 12.61
C ARG A 410 6.82 -2.48 13.54
N ALA A 411 6.47 -1.34 12.97
CA ALA A 411 6.05 -0.18 13.74
C ALA A 411 4.69 -0.42 14.43
N THR A 412 3.78 -1.11 13.74
CA THR A 412 2.47 -1.51 14.27
C THR A 412 2.62 -2.53 15.40
N ALA A 413 3.45 -3.56 15.23
CA ALA A 413 3.72 -4.57 16.26
C ALA A 413 4.33 -3.96 17.52
N ARG A 414 5.28 -3.04 17.38
CA ARG A 414 5.90 -2.36 18.52
C ARG A 414 4.88 -1.51 19.28
N ARG A 415 4.09 -0.68 18.59
CA ARG A 415 3.01 0.09 19.22
C ARG A 415 2.01 -0.80 19.94
N TYR A 416 1.64 -1.94 19.34
CA TYR A 416 0.74 -2.90 19.95
C TYR A 416 1.33 -3.49 21.25
N LEU A 417 2.58 -3.94 21.23
CA LEU A 417 3.25 -4.49 22.42
C LEU A 417 3.46 -3.43 23.51
N ASP A 418 3.80 -2.20 23.13
CA ASP A 418 3.92 -1.07 24.06
C ASP A 418 2.55 -0.82 24.71
N ALA A 419 1.47 -0.74 23.93
CA ALA A 419 0.09 -0.59 24.42
C ALA A 419 -0.34 -1.73 25.35
N GLN A 420 0.00 -2.98 25.03
CA GLN A 420 -0.28 -4.14 25.89
C GLN A 420 0.51 -4.07 27.21
N THR A 421 1.78 -3.68 27.15
CA THR A 421 2.61 -3.48 28.34
C THR A 421 2.03 -2.39 29.24
N TYR A 422 1.55 -1.29 28.65
CA TYR A 422 0.86 -0.24 29.38
C TYR A 422 -0.45 -0.73 30.00
N HIS A 423 -1.26 -1.50 29.25
CA HIS A 423 -2.52 -2.04 29.75
C HIS A 423 -2.29 -2.98 30.94
N GLN A 424 -1.33 -3.90 30.83
CA GLN A 424 -0.98 -4.82 31.90
C GLN A 424 -0.46 -4.08 33.13
N ALA A 425 0.43 -3.09 32.95
CA ALA A 425 0.93 -2.27 34.06
C ALA A 425 -0.20 -1.50 34.78
N TYR A 426 -1.20 -1.02 34.02
CA TYR A 426 -2.38 -0.38 34.57
C TYR A 426 -3.25 -1.37 35.35
N GLU A 427 -3.53 -2.55 34.80
CA GLU A 427 -4.31 -3.59 35.47
C GLU A 427 -3.64 -4.06 36.77
N ASP A 428 -2.33 -4.33 36.74
CA ASP A 428 -1.55 -4.70 37.92
C ASP A 428 -1.61 -3.61 39.00
N ALA A 429 -1.49 -2.34 38.60
CA ALA A 429 -1.60 -1.21 39.52
C ALA A 429 -3.02 -1.08 40.11
N MET A 430 -4.07 -1.27 39.30
CA MET A 430 -5.46 -1.24 39.76
C MET A 430 -5.81 -2.42 40.67
N ASN A 431 -5.28 -3.61 40.39
CA ASN A 431 -5.40 -4.79 41.26
C ASN A 431 -4.71 -4.54 42.61
N ALA A 432 -3.49 -4.00 42.59
CA ALA A 432 -2.78 -3.61 43.81
C ALA A 432 -3.58 -2.57 44.62
N VAL A 433 -4.16 -1.55 43.97
CA VAL A 433 -5.05 -0.58 44.62
C VAL A 433 -6.25 -1.27 45.25
N ALA A 434 -6.92 -2.19 44.55
CA ALA A 434 -8.09 -2.90 45.06
C ALA A 434 -7.76 -3.75 46.31
N GLU A 435 -6.65 -4.50 46.26
CA GLU A 435 -6.16 -5.30 47.39
C GLU A 435 -5.80 -4.42 48.59
N LEU A 436 -5.03 -3.35 48.36
CA LEU A 436 -4.64 -2.40 49.40
C LEU A 436 -5.85 -1.68 50.00
N ARG A 437 -6.80 -1.24 49.17
CA ARG A 437 -8.06 -0.64 49.62
C ARG A 437 -8.83 -1.59 50.53
N HIS A 438 -8.93 -2.86 50.17
CA HIS A 438 -9.59 -3.87 51.00
C HIS A 438 -8.89 -4.03 52.37
N ARG A 439 -7.55 -4.11 52.38
CA ARG A 439 -6.76 -4.19 53.63
C ARG A 439 -6.92 -2.95 54.50
N VAL A 440 -6.82 -1.76 53.91
CA VAL A 440 -6.95 -0.47 54.61
C VAL A 440 -8.34 -0.33 55.22
N ASN A 441 -9.41 -0.61 54.46
CA ASN A 441 -10.79 -0.49 54.93
C ASN A 441 -11.17 -1.59 55.95
N GLY A 442 -10.60 -2.79 55.84
CA GLY A 442 -10.87 -3.92 56.74
C GLY A 442 -10.20 -3.82 58.12
N ARG A 443 -9.26 -2.89 58.32
CA ARG A 443 -8.59 -2.72 59.62
C ARG A 443 -9.55 -2.14 60.66
N PRO A 444 -9.54 -2.65 61.91
CA PRO A 444 -10.27 -2.02 63.00
C PRO A 444 -9.68 -0.63 63.36
N PRO A 445 -10.50 0.32 63.84
CA PRO A 445 -10.04 1.68 64.16
C PRO A 445 -9.11 1.77 65.39
N GLU A 446 -9.08 0.77 66.26
CA GLU A 446 -8.33 0.79 67.53
C GLU A 446 -6.81 0.57 67.38
N VAL A 447 -6.32 -0.01 66.28
CA VAL A 447 -4.88 -0.32 66.08
C VAL A 447 -4.04 0.93 65.75
N LEU A 448 -4.68 2.07 65.49
CA LEU A 448 -4.00 3.32 65.10
C LEU A 448 -3.61 4.21 66.28
N GLY A 449 -3.96 3.82 67.51
CA GLY A 449 -3.84 4.62 68.73
C GLY A 449 -2.43 5.09 69.10
N GLU A 450 -1.37 4.45 68.58
CA GLU A 450 0.02 4.82 68.89
C GLU A 450 0.56 6.00 68.04
N ASN A 451 -0.07 6.31 66.89
CA ASN A 451 0.39 7.37 65.97
C ASN A 451 -0.58 8.55 65.88
N VAL A 452 -1.57 8.64 66.77
CA VAL A 452 -2.52 9.75 66.80
C VAL A 452 -1.93 10.91 67.60
N THR A 453 -1.53 11.98 66.90
CA THR A 453 -1.25 13.23 67.58
C THR A 453 -2.58 13.84 68.06
N PRO A 454 -2.76 14.10 69.37
CA PRO A 454 -3.94 14.80 69.84
C PRO A 454 -4.04 16.13 69.09
N ASP A 455 -5.24 16.50 68.63
CA ASP A 455 -5.51 17.86 68.19
C ASP A 455 -5.27 18.76 69.41
N SER A 456 -4.04 19.25 69.55
CA SER A 456 -3.77 20.35 70.47
C SER A 456 -4.67 21.48 69.98
N PRO A 457 -5.54 22.05 70.82
CA PRO A 457 -6.34 23.18 70.42
C PRO A 457 -5.36 24.22 69.89
N ASP A 458 -5.54 24.61 68.63
CA ASP A 458 -4.83 25.71 68.00
C ASP A 458 -4.81 26.84 69.05
N PRO A 459 -3.64 27.31 69.53
CA PRO A 459 -3.61 28.30 70.60
C PRO A 459 -4.51 29.44 70.16
N THR A 460 -5.56 29.71 70.95
CA THR A 460 -6.67 30.59 70.61
C THR A 460 -6.18 32.00 70.34
N ARG A 461 -5.65 32.25 69.14
CA ARG A 461 -5.51 33.59 68.58
C ARG A 461 -6.89 34.05 68.15
N SER A 462 -7.24 35.27 68.52
CA SER A 462 -8.56 35.79 68.17
C SER A 462 -8.66 35.94 66.64
N PHE A 463 -9.86 35.81 66.07
CA PHE A 463 -10.09 36.04 64.64
C PHE A 463 -9.60 37.43 64.18
N GLY A 464 -9.52 38.41 65.08
CA GLY A 464 -8.92 39.72 64.82
C GLY A 464 -7.42 39.68 64.58
N GLU A 465 -6.66 38.94 65.40
CA GLU A 465 -5.20 38.77 65.22
C GLU A 465 -4.87 38.05 63.91
N PHE A 466 -5.75 37.12 63.49
CA PHE A 466 -5.61 36.46 62.19
C PHE A 466 -5.77 37.43 61.01
N LEU A 467 -6.76 38.32 61.06
CA LEU A 467 -6.98 39.30 60.00
C LEU A 467 -5.85 40.34 59.93
N ASP A 468 -5.29 40.71 61.09
CA ASP A 468 -4.16 41.64 61.18
C ASP A 468 -2.86 40.99 60.64
N ASP A 469 -2.58 39.72 60.98
CA ASP A 469 -1.42 38.97 60.44
C ASP A 469 -1.55 38.76 58.91
N PHE A 470 -2.76 38.49 58.41
CA PHE A 470 -3.05 38.35 56.98
C PHE A 470 -2.88 39.67 56.23
N ALA A 471 -3.36 40.79 56.78
CA ALA A 471 -3.20 42.12 56.20
C ALA A 471 -1.74 42.60 56.22
N ALA A 472 -0.94 42.17 57.19
CA ALA A 472 0.48 42.49 57.31
C ALA A 472 1.41 41.59 56.47
N GLY A 473 0.88 40.54 55.84
CA GLY A 473 1.68 39.58 55.07
C GLY A 473 2.64 38.74 55.92
N THR A 474 2.40 38.63 57.22
CA THR A 474 3.28 37.90 58.14
C THR A 474 3.01 36.40 57.98
N PRO A 475 4.00 35.58 57.57
CA PRO A 475 3.80 34.14 57.43
C PRO A 475 3.47 33.53 58.80
N ARG A 476 2.41 32.71 58.86
CA ARG A 476 2.05 32.00 60.09
C ARG A 476 3.23 31.15 60.57
N PRO A 477 3.59 31.19 61.87
CA PRO A 477 4.53 30.22 62.42
C PRO A 477 3.97 28.81 62.20
N VAL A 478 4.77 27.96 61.58
CA VAL A 478 4.40 26.58 61.25
C VAL A 478 4.57 25.74 62.50
N ASP A 479 3.61 25.83 63.43
CA ASP A 479 3.59 25.03 64.65
C ASP A 479 2.55 23.89 64.53
N GLY A 480 2.91 22.69 64.99
CA GLY A 480 2.02 21.53 65.02
C GLY A 480 2.75 20.19 64.96
N PRO A 481 2.02 19.07 65.14
CA PRO A 481 2.59 17.73 65.00
C PRO A 481 3.10 17.48 63.57
N VAL A 482 4.32 16.95 63.47
CA VAL A 482 4.90 16.50 62.21
C VAL A 482 4.22 15.21 61.78
N ILE A 483 3.66 15.22 60.58
CA ILE A 483 2.97 14.08 59.97
C ILE A 483 3.55 13.81 58.59
N GLU A 484 3.51 12.54 58.18
CA GLU A 484 3.82 12.17 56.80
C GLU A 484 2.58 12.32 55.90
N PHE A 485 2.75 12.98 54.76
CA PHE A 485 1.73 13.12 53.73
C PHE A 485 2.37 13.04 52.34
N ALA A 486 1.56 12.78 51.32
CA ALA A 486 2.02 12.64 49.95
C ALA A 486 1.64 13.88 49.15
N VAL A 487 2.55 14.36 48.33
CA VAL A 487 2.40 15.56 47.50
C VAL A 487 2.49 15.14 46.05
N VAL A 488 1.47 15.48 45.26
CA VAL A 488 1.46 15.29 43.81
C VAL A 488 1.56 16.66 43.15
N THR A 489 2.71 16.94 42.54
CA THR A 489 2.96 18.23 41.87
C THR A 489 2.18 18.34 40.55
N PRO A 490 2.03 19.54 39.96
CA PRO A 490 1.36 19.70 38.66
C PRO A 490 1.96 18.87 37.52
N ASP A 491 3.28 18.62 37.60
CA ASP A 491 4.01 17.79 36.64
C ASP A 491 3.75 16.28 36.85
N GLY A 492 2.97 15.92 37.88
CA GLY A 492 2.59 14.55 38.19
C GLY A 492 3.61 13.78 39.03
N VAL A 493 4.59 14.46 39.64
CA VAL A 493 5.60 13.82 40.50
C VAL A 493 5.02 13.58 41.90
N LEU A 494 5.17 12.35 42.41
CA LEU A 494 4.80 11.98 43.78
C LEU A 494 5.99 12.13 44.73
N GLU A 495 5.81 12.90 45.80
CA GLU A 495 6.77 13.05 46.88
C GLU A 495 6.14 12.74 48.24
N PHE A 496 6.81 11.95 49.06
CA PHE A 496 6.44 11.79 50.47
C PHE A 496 7.19 12.81 51.31
N ARG A 497 6.45 13.63 52.06
CA ARG A 497 7.01 14.69 52.92
C ARG A 497 6.57 14.50 54.36
N SER A 498 7.46 14.83 55.28
CA SER A 498 7.17 14.88 56.72
C SER A 498 7.24 16.32 57.18
N ALA A 499 6.09 16.91 57.50
CA ALA A 499 6.02 18.31 57.92
C ALA A 499 4.82 18.55 58.85
N PRO A 500 4.74 19.72 59.53
CA PRO A 500 3.57 20.03 60.36
C PRO A 500 2.28 20.05 59.53
N LYS A 501 1.16 19.62 60.13
CA LYS A 501 -0.18 19.59 59.49
C LYS A 501 -0.59 20.91 58.82
N SER A 502 -0.14 22.05 59.35
CA SER A 502 -0.40 23.38 58.79
C SER A 502 0.26 23.60 57.42
N GLU A 503 1.33 22.88 57.11
CA GLU A 503 2.08 22.99 55.86
C GLU A 503 1.37 22.33 54.67
N MET A 504 0.52 21.33 54.90
CA MET A 504 -0.23 20.65 53.84
C MET A 504 -1.12 21.60 53.03
N GLY A 505 -1.81 22.52 53.71
CA GLY A 505 -2.63 23.53 53.05
C GLY A 505 -1.77 24.49 52.22
N ILE A 506 -0.63 24.92 52.77
CA ILE A 506 0.32 25.82 52.09
C ILE A 506 0.84 25.16 50.80
N LEU A 507 1.26 23.88 50.88
CA LEU A 507 1.78 23.12 49.75
C LEU A 507 0.72 22.84 48.69
N ALA A 508 -0.54 22.63 49.08
CA ALA A 508 -1.66 22.50 48.15
C ALA A 508 -2.05 23.82 47.46
N GLY A 509 -1.35 24.94 47.74
CA GLY A 509 -1.58 26.23 47.10
C GLY A 509 -2.24 27.29 47.99
N ALA A 510 -2.33 27.09 49.32
CA ALA A 510 -2.95 28.07 50.23
C ALA A 510 -2.08 29.31 50.54
N ALA A 511 -1.28 29.81 49.60
CA ALA A 511 -0.69 31.14 49.72
C ALA A 511 -1.77 32.24 49.89
N HIS A 512 -3.02 31.95 49.48
CA HIS A 512 -4.20 32.80 49.66
C HIS A 512 -5.27 32.22 50.61
N GLY A 513 -4.94 31.19 51.41
CA GLY A 513 -5.75 30.76 52.56
C GLY A 513 -6.99 29.89 52.30
N LEU A 514 -7.26 29.44 51.06
CA LEU A 514 -8.42 28.60 50.75
C LEU A 514 -7.97 27.26 50.12
N ALA A 515 -7.80 26.24 50.96
CA ALA A 515 -7.65 24.85 50.54
C ALA A 515 -8.76 24.02 51.17
N GLU A 516 -9.42 23.18 50.38
CA GLU A 516 -10.52 22.35 50.82
C GLU A 516 -10.02 20.94 51.12
N ARG A 517 -10.45 20.42 52.27
CA ARG A 517 -10.23 19.03 52.61
C ARG A 517 -11.34 18.21 51.99
N MET A 518 -10.98 17.39 51.04
CA MET A 518 -11.85 16.43 50.40
C MET A 518 -11.80 15.12 51.19
N VAL A 519 -12.98 14.63 51.58
CA VAL A 519 -13.15 13.29 52.15
C VAL A 519 -13.37 12.32 51.01
N ILE A 520 -12.57 11.26 50.97
CA ILE A 520 -12.70 10.19 49.98
C ILE A 520 -13.63 9.12 50.59
N GLU A 521 -14.88 9.10 50.16
CA GLU A 521 -15.92 8.21 50.74
C GLU A 521 -15.56 6.72 50.61
N ASP A 522 -14.95 6.39 49.48
CA ASP A 522 -14.59 5.05 49.07
C ASP A 522 -13.41 4.46 49.87
N ILE A 523 -12.57 5.34 50.42
CA ILE A 523 -11.43 5.02 51.27
C ILE A 523 -11.41 6.01 52.46
N PRO A 524 -12.25 5.80 53.49
CA PRO A 524 -12.45 6.77 54.58
C PRO A 524 -11.19 7.10 55.40
N ARG A 525 -10.11 6.34 55.19
CA ARG A 525 -8.79 6.50 55.82
C ARG A 525 -7.81 7.33 54.98
N VAL A 526 -8.21 7.80 53.80
CA VAL A 526 -7.42 8.71 52.96
C VAL A 526 -8.23 9.99 52.78
N GLY A 527 -7.59 11.13 53.05
CA GLY A 527 -8.09 12.45 52.71
C GLY A 527 -7.20 13.10 51.65
N ALA A 528 -7.77 14.07 50.94
CA ALA A 528 -7.01 14.92 50.03
C ALA A 528 -7.20 16.40 50.41
N VAL A 529 -6.17 17.20 50.20
CA VAL A 529 -6.22 18.66 50.27
C VAL A 529 -6.01 19.18 48.87
N VAL A 530 -7.02 19.89 48.38
CA VAL A 530 -7.08 20.41 47.02
C VAL A 530 -7.22 21.94 47.11
N PRO A 531 -6.54 22.72 46.25
CA PRO A 531 -6.73 24.16 46.24
C PRO A 531 -8.19 24.52 45.92
N VAL A 532 -8.78 25.45 46.66
CA VAL A 532 -10.07 26.04 46.30
C VAL A 532 -9.78 27.14 45.29
N VAL A 533 -10.03 26.84 44.04
CA VAL A 533 -9.73 27.73 42.92
C VAL A 533 -10.74 28.88 42.89
N VAL A 534 -10.26 30.12 43.02
CA VAL A 534 -11.07 31.34 42.77
C VAL A 534 -10.99 31.74 41.28
N ASP A 535 -9.87 31.44 40.61
CA ASP A 535 -9.67 31.63 39.17
C ASP A 535 -8.96 30.41 38.53
N PRO A 536 -9.61 29.69 37.59
CA PRO A 536 -9.00 28.55 36.90
C PRO A 536 -7.76 28.88 36.05
N ASP A 537 -7.46 30.13 35.73
CA ASP A 537 -6.28 30.44 34.92
C ASP A 537 -4.97 30.50 35.73
N GLU A 538 -5.03 30.52 37.07
CA GLU A 538 -3.85 30.69 37.94
C GLU A 538 -3.14 29.37 38.31
N LEU A 539 -3.83 28.23 38.25
CA LEU A 539 -3.28 26.92 38.60
C LEU A 539 -3.39 25.93 37.44
N PRO A 540 -2.26 25.35 36.97
CA PRO A 540 -2.28 24.36 35.90
C PRO A 540 -3.06 23.11 36.32
N ALA A 541 -3.71 22.45 35.36
CA ALA A 541 -4.38 21.17 35.60
C ALA A 541 -3.36 20.12 36.07
N ASN A 542 -3.75 19.30 37.04
CA ASN A 542 -2.93 18.19 37.52
C ASN A 542 -3.60 16.86 37.13
N PRO A 543 -3.34 16.35 35.92
CA PRO A 543 -4.04 15.18 35.39
C PRO A 543 -3.75 13.90 36.20
N VAL A 544 -2.54 13.78 36.77
CA VAL A 544 -2.18 12.61 37.59
C VAL A 544 -2.94 12.64 38.92
N ALA A 545 -2.96 13.76 39.64
CA ALA A 545 -3.74 13.86 40.87
C ALA A 545 -5.25 13.71 40.64
N ALA A 546 -5.76 14.25 39.52
CA ALA A 546 -7.16 14.08 39.11
C ALA A 546 -7.50 12.60 38.93
N ARG A 547 -6.62 11.84 38.27
CA ARG A 547 -6.78 10.40 38.09
C ARG A 547 -6.64 9.62 39.40
N MET A 548 -5.72 10.00 40.29
CA MET A 548 -5.62 9.40 41.62
C MET A 548 -6.92 9.58 42.43
N LEU A 549 -7.51 10.78 42.41
CA LEU A 549 -8.81 11.04 43.04
C LEU A 549 -9.91 10.16 42.43
N ALA A 550 -9.95 10.05 41.10
CA ALA A 550 -10.90 9.18 40.41
C ALA A 550 -10.72 7.68 40.77
N VAL A 551 -9.47 7.20 40.86
CA VAL A 551 -9.13 5.83 41.30
C VAL A 551 -9.63 5.58 42.73
N PHE A 552 -9.57 6.61 43.57
CA PHE A 552 -10.11 6.57 44.92
C PHE A 552 -11.62 6.83 45.01
N GLY A 553 -12.34 7.01 43.89
CA GLY A 553 -13.78 7.25 43.88
C GLY A 553 -14.20 8.67 44.31
N ALA A 554 -13.28 9.63 44.28
CA ALA A 554 -13.53 11.04 44.58
C ALA A 554 -13.69 11.88 43.31
N ASP A 555 -14.29 13.07 43.44
CA ASP A 555 -14.43 14.00 42.33
C ASP A 555 -13.06 14.54 41.86
N ALA A 556 -12.74 14.31 40.59
CA ALA A 556 -11.51 14.71 39.96
C ALA A 556 -11.51 16.17 39.46
N SER A 557 -12.67 16.82 39.43
CA SER A 557 -12.86 18.16 38.82
C SER A 557 -12.02 19.26 39.49
N GLY A 558 -11.66 19.08 40.76
CA GLY A 558 -10.88 20.05 41.55
C GLY A 558 -9.35 19.92 41.47
N ALA A 559 -8.80 18.86 40.87
CA ALA A 559 -7.35 18.60 40.89
C ALA A 559 -6.55 19.52 39.97
N ARG A 560 -6.24 20.71 40.50
CA ARG A 560 -5.37 21.72 39.88
C ARG A 560 -4.22 22.04 40.83
N GLY A 561 -3.11 22.50 40.29
CA GLY A 561 -1.92 22.80 41.07
C GLY A 561 -1.38 21.55 41.78
N THR A 562 -0.86 21.74 42.98
CA THR A 562 -0.36 20.66 43.83
C THR A 562 -1.51 20.07 44.65
N VAL A 563 -1.64 18.74 44.67
CA VAL A 563 -2.63 18.04 45.51
C VAL A 563 -1.91 17.26 46.59
N VAL A 564 -2.42 17.32 47.83
CA VAL A 564 -1.80 16.65 48.97
C VAL A 564 -2.72 15.54 49.50
N PHE A 565 -2.23 14.31 49.57
CA PHE A 565 -2.93 13.17 50.15
C PHE A 565 -2.42 12.90 51.57
N HIS A 566 -3.31 12.51 52.48
CA HIS A 566 -2.95 12.22 53.87
C HIS A 566 -3.81 11.11 54.46
N GLN A 567 -3.34 10.48 55.54
CA GLN A 567 -4.15 9.51 56.27
C GLN A 567 -5.15 10.22 57.20
N THR A 568 -6.35 9.66 57.31
CA THR A 568 -7.42 10.10 58.21
C THR A 568 -7.75 9.03 59.23
N ILE A 569 -8.07 9.47 60.45
CA ILE A 569 -8.63 8.64 61.52
C ILE A 569 -10.02 9.18 61.85
N GLY A 570 -11.05 8.45 61.46
CA GLY A 570 -12.43 8.98 61.46
C GLY A 570 -12.60 10.08 60.41
N ARG A 571 -13.54 11.01 60.63
CA ARG A 571 -13.94 12.01 59.61
C ARG A 571 -13.04 13.25 59.50
N SER A 572 -12.15 13.50 60.46
CA SER A 572 -11.46 14.81 60.53
C SER A 572 -10.05 14.81 61.11
N ARG A 573 -9.61 13.74 61.78
CA ARG A 573 -8.26 13.69 62.36
C ARG A 573 -7.26 13.23 61.31
N VAL A 574 -6.12 13.90 61.25
CA VAL A 574 -5.02 13.57 60.34
C VAL A 574 -3.99 12.74 61.11
N ALA A 575 -3.42 11.73 60.45
CA ALA A 575 -2.36 10.90 61.00
C ALA A 575 -1.22 10.74 59.99
N THR A 576 -0.06 10.32 60.48
CA THR A 576 1.05 9.85 59.65
C THR A 576 0.64 8.57 58.92
N PHE A 577 1.13 8.39 57.69
CA PHE A 577 0.92 7.17 56.93
C PHE A 577 1.37 5.92 57.68
N ASP A 578 0.50 4.92 57.73
CA ASP A 578 0.91 3.53 57.88
C ASP A 578 1.37 2.98 56.52
N GLN A 579 2.10 1.85 56.56
CA GLN A 579 2.70 1.27 55.36
C GLN A 579 1.65 0.93 54.28
N ASP A 580 0.47 0.45 54.66
CA ASP A 580 -0.56 0.08 53.69
C ASP A 580 -1.16 1.32 53.02
N VAL A 581 -1.36 2.41 53.76
CA VAL A 581 -1.84 3.67 53.17
C VAL A 581 -0.76 4.28 52.27
N ARG A 582 0.52 4.22 52.68
CA ARG A 582 1.64 4.65 51.83
C ARG A 582 1.68 3.86 50.52
N ASP A 583 1.62 2.54 50.60
CA ASP A 583 1.63 1.65 49.43
C ASP A 583 0.40 1.87 48.55
N LEU A 584 -0.77 2.13 49.14
CA LEU A 584 -2.00 2.48 48.41
C LEU A 584 -1.85 3.77 47.61
N ILE A 585 -1.27 4.81 48.22
CA ILE A 585 -0.99 6.08 47.52
C ILE A 585 0.01 5.86 46.37
N GLN A 586 1.04 5.04 46.57
CA GLN A 586 2.01 4.71 45.50
C GLN A 586 1.35 3.93 44.36
N ALA A 587 0.56 2.90 44.67
CA ALA A 587 -0.12 2.10 43.66
C ALA A 587 -1.11 2.94 42.84
N ALA A 588 -1.87 3.82 43.50
CA ALA A 588 -2.79 4.73 42.82
C ALA A 588 -2.06 5.76 41.95
N HIS A 589 -0.90 6.25 42.39
CA HIS A 589 -0.05 7.13 41.58
C HIS A 589 0.47 6.42 40.33
N ILE A 590 0.96 5.18 40.46
CA ILE A 590 1.39 4.37 39.31
C ILE A 590 0.24 4.18 38.32
N ALA A 591 -0.94 3.75 38.79
CA ALA A 591 -2.13 3.59 37.93
C ALA A 591 -2.50 4.90 37.20
N ALA A 592 -2.50 6.02 37.93
CA ALA A 592 -2.80 7.34 37.39
C ALA A 592 -1.76 7.79 36.36
N THR A 593 -0.47 7.62 36.63
CA THR A 593 0.62 7.97 35.71
C THR A 593 0.51 7.16 34.42
N VAL A 594 0.36 5.84 34.52
CA VAL A 594 0.22 4.94 33.36
C VAL A 594 -0.96 5.39 32.49
N GLN A 595 -2.12 5.67 33.09
CA GLN A 595 -3.30 6.11 32.36
C GLN A 595 -3.13 7.49 31.69
N THR A 596 -2.49 8.45 32.37
CA THR A 596 -2.25 9.78 31.81
C THR A 596 -1.27 9.79 30.66
N THR A 597 -0.24 8.93 30.69
CA THR A 597 0.73 8.77 29.60
C THR A 597 0.05 8.19 28.36
N ALA A 598 -0.80 7.16 28.54
CA ALA A 598 -1.54 6.53 27.44
C ALA A 598 -2.51 7.49 26.70
N THR A 599 -3.03 8.53 27.37
CA THR A 599 -3.89 9.54 26.73
C THR A 599 -3.16 10.67 26.03
N ARG A 600 -1.83 10.79 26.18
CA ARG A 600 -1.01 11.86 25.56
C ARG A 600 -0.34 11.42 24.25
N GLU A 601 -0.15 10.12 24.06
CA GLU A 601 0.33 9.48 22.83
C GLU A 601 -0.84 9.16 21.89
#